data_AF-A0A5J4UA15-F1
#
_entry.id   AF-A0A5J4UA15-F1
#
_cell.length_a   1.000
_cell.length_b   1.000
_cell.length_c   1.000
_cell.angle_alpha   90.00
_cell.angle_beta   90.00
_cell.angle_gamma   90.00
#
_symmetry.space_group_name_H-M   'P 1'
#
loop_
_entity.id
_entity.type
_entity.pdbx_description
1 polymer ?
#
loop_
_entity_poly.entity_id
_entity_poly.type
_entity_poly.pdbx_seq_one_letter_code
_entity_poly.pdbx_strand_id
1 'polypeptide(L)'
;MFVLNEISVIDKHTVRFINNGDLQHLIEFEHFRQVSFPADGNKIFHCGQRLQIEVDFKSVPSKVVLFVDGEQQKNYVIGIPDKIRFFAFVQQAGSSFHITRSERLRQSSARIDADSVAWKWGENWKKN
;
A
#
# COMPACT_ATOMS: atom_id res chain seq x y z
N MET A 1 8.66 4.04 4.61
CA MET A 1 7.26 4.12 4.15
C MET A 1 7.28 4.09 2.63
N PHE A 2 6.43 3.31 1.97
CA PHE A 2 6.26 3.35 0.51
C PHE A 2 4.89 3.94 0.18
N VAL A 3 4.84 4.86 -0.77
CA VAL A 3 3.64 5.65 -1.09
C VAL A 3 3.31 5.52 -2.58
N LEU A 4 2.05 5.25 -2.90
CA LEU A 4 1.50 5.43 -4.24
C LEU A 4 0.76 6.76 -4.30
N ASN A 5 1.08 7.63 -5.28
CA ASN A 5 0.43 8.95 -5.43
C ASN A 5 0.07 9.27 -6.88
N GLU A 6 -0.92 10.14 -7.08
CA GLU A 6 -1.12 10.87 -8.33
C GLU A 6 -0.23 12.13 -8.36
N ILE A 7 -0.26 12.84 -9.48
CA ILE A 7 0.64 13.93 -9.79
C ILE A 7 0.31 15.17 -8.95
N SER A 8 1.21 15.54 -8.02
CA SER A 8 1.52 16.92 -7.58
C SER A 8 1.12 17.43 -6.19
N VAL A 9 0.47 16.68 -5.29
CA VAL A 9 0.22 17.19 -3.93
C VAL A 9 0.39 16.06 -2.91
N ILE A 10 0.77 16.39 -1.66
CA ILE A 10 0.55 15.51 -0.50
C ILE A 10 -0.96 15.42 -0.31
N ASP A 11 -1.63 14.79 -1.27
CA ASP A 11 -3.06 14.90 -1.45
C ASP A 11 -3.76 13.79 -0.68
N LYS A 12 -5.03 14.06 -0.42
CA LYS A 12 -5.92 13.25 0.39
C LYS A 12 -5.94 11.77 -0.05
N HIS A 13 -5.58 11.41 -1.29
CA HIS A 13 -5.78 10.05 -1.82
C HIS A 13 -4.50 9.25 -2.13
N THR A 14 -3.65 9.02 -1.12
CA THR A 14 -2.47 8.14 -1.24
C THR A 14 -2.69 6.78 -0.59
N VAL A 15 -2.00 5.73 -1.06
CA VAL A 15 -1.88 4.45 -0.35
C VAL A 15 -0.47 4.36 0.24
N ARG A 16 -0.35 4.09 1.53
CA ARG A 16 0.93 4.07 2.25
C ARG A 16 1.12 2.76 2.99
N PHE A 17 2.26 2.11 2.79
CA PHE A 17 2.67 0.96 3.59
C PHE A 17 3.83 1.35 4.52
N ILE A 18 3.61 1.26 5.83
CA ILE A 18 4.50 1.72 6.89
C ILE A 18 5.18 0.54 7.57
N ASN A 19 6.38 0.76 8.10
CA ASN A 19 7.23 -0.28 8.69
C ASN A 19 6.59 -1.00 9.88
N ASN A 20 5.61 -0.41 10.57
CA ASN A 20 4.83 -1.08 11.61
C ASN A 20 3.75 -2.03 11.06
N GLY A 21 3.69 -2.27 9.75
CA GLY A 21 2.70 -3.11 9.10
C GLY A 21 1.40 -2.39 8.73
N ASP A 22 1.25 -1.12 9.08
CA ASP A 22 0.06 -0.36 8.74
C ASP A 22 -0.04 -0.13 7.24
N LEU A 23 -1.20 -0.48 6.69
CA LEU A 23 -1.63 -0.01 5.38
C LEU A 23 -2.57 1.17 5.60
N GLN A 24 -2.23 2.33 5.06
CA GLN A 24 -2.96 3.57 5.28
C GLN A 24 -3.48 4.14 3.97
N HIS A 25 -4.65 4.74 4.06
CA HIS A 25 -5.26 5.58 3.04
C HIS A 25 -6.10 6.62 3.76
N LEU A 26 -6.18 7.85 3.22
CA LEU A 26 -7.04 8.93 3.72
C LEU A 26 -7.15 8.96 5.25
N ILE A 27 -6.23 9.60 5.98
CA ILE A 27 -6.46 9.84 7.43
C ILE A 27 -7.33 11.08 7.58
N GLU A 28 -8.60 10.88 7.96
CA GLU A 28 -9.64 11.89 8.05
C GLU A 28 -10.10 12.08 9.49
N PHE A 29 -10.41 13.33 9.82
CA PHE A 29 -10.94 13.76 11.11
C PHE A 29 -12.25 14.53 10.91
N GLU A 30 -13.30 14.13 11.62
CA GLU A 30 -14.56 14.85 11.70
C GLU A 30 -14.76 15.35 13.14
N HIS A 31 -15.10 16.64 13.33
CA HIS A 31 -15.36 17.22 14.65
C HIS A 31 -14.25 16.89 15.69
N PHE A 32 -12.99 17.01 15.27
CA PHE A 32 -11.79 16.68 16.08
C PHE A 32 -11.63 15.20 16.46
N ARG A 33 -12.39 14.29 15.85
CA ARG A 33 -12.27 12.83 16.03
C ARG A 33 -11.78 12.18 14.76
N GLN A 34 -10.79 11.28 14.88
CA GLN A 34 -10.35 10.47 13.75
C GLN A 34 -11.48 9.52 13.33
N VAL A 35 -11.84 9.54 12.04
CA VAL A 35 -12.94 8.72 11.49
C VAL A 35 -12.47 7.67 10.50
N SER A 36 -11.20 7.71 10.10
CA SER A 36 -10.56 6.68 9.29
C SER A 36 -9.23 6.26 9.92
N PHE A 37 -8.92 4.98 9.84
CA PHE A 37 -7.82 4.35 10.55
C PHE A 37 -6.98 3.49 9.59
N PRO A 38 -5.70 3.29 9.92
CA PRO A 38 -4.88 2.30 9.23
C PRO A 38 -5.52 0.90 9.26
N ALA A 39 -5.41 0.18 8.15
CA ALA A 39 -5.66 -1.24 8.10
C ALA A 39 -4.46 -2.01 8.70
N ASP A 40 -4.74 -2.84 9.69
CA ASP A 40 -3.75 -3.59 10.47
C ASP A 40 -3.70 -5.07 10.08
N GLY A 41 -2.72 -5.79 10.64
CA GLY A 41 -2.55 -7.23 10.43
C GLY A 41 -1.66 -7.61 9.24
N ASN A 42 -0.98 -6.66 8.60
CA ASN A 42 0.20 -6.98 7.80
C ASN A 42 1.42 -7.17 8.70
N LYS A 43 2.48 -7.76 8.15
CA LYS A 43 3.76 -7.91 8.85
C LYS A 43 4.47 -6.57 8.99
N ILE A 44 5.05 -6.36 10.16
CA ILE A 44 6.08 -5.34 10.41
C ILE A 44 7.28 -5.68 9.51
N PHE A 45 7.95 -4.66 8.98
CA PHE A 45 9.17 -4.84 8.21
C PHE A 45 10.31 -3.94 8.72
N HIS A 46 11.53 -4.40 8.48
CA HIS A 46 12.78 -3.80 8.96
C HIS A 46 13.78 -3.61 7.83
N CYS A 47 14.86 -2.88 8.12
CA CYS A 47 15.98 -2.72 7.19
C CYS A 47 16.56 -4.09 6.79
N GLY A 48 16.95 -4.23 5.53
CA GLY A 48 17.49 -5.48 4.97
C GLY A 48 16.44 -6.41 4.36
N GLN A 49 15.15 -6.20 4.64
CA GLN A 49 14.08 -6.96 4.01
C GLN A 49 13.71 -6.43 2.63
N ARG A 50 13.20 -7.31 1.78
CA ARG A 50 12.70 -6.97 0.44
C ARG A 50 11.23 -6.62 0.50
N LEU A 51 10.89 -5.42 0.05
CA LEU A 51 9.51 -5.03 -0.20
C LEU A 51 9.17 -5.12 -1.68
N GLN A 52 8.01 -5.66 -1.98
CA GLN A 52 7.49 -5.76 -3.34
C GLN A 52 6.04 -5.27 -3.38
N ILE A 53 5.70 -4.62 -4.49
CA ILE A 53 4.36 -4.12 -4.78
C ILE A 53 3.99 -4.63 -6.16
N GLU A 54 2.86 -5.30 -6.27
CA GLU A 54 2.26 -5.67 -7.54
C GLU A 54 1.03 -4.81 -7.78
N VAL A 55 1.00 -4.16 -8.93
CA VAL A 55 -0.15 -3.36 -9.37
C VAL A 55 -0.74 -4.01 -10.61
N ASP A 56 -1.97 -4.50 -10.48
CA ASP A 56 -2.73 -5.09 -11.57
C ASP A 56 -3.85 -4.15 -12.04
N PHE A 57 -3.58 -3.44 -13.13
CA PHE A 57 -4.55 -2.59 -13.82
C PHE A 57 -5.51 -3.36 -14.75
N LYS A 58 -5.28 -4.66 -15.01
CA LYS A 58 -6.16 -5.46 -15.87
C LYS A 58 -7.35 -6.03 -15.11
N SER A 59 -7.20 -6.26 -13.81
CA SER A 59 -8.32 -6.62 -12.93
C SER A 59 -9.33 -5.48 -12.86
N VAL A 60 -10.62 -5.83 -12.76
CA VAL A 60 -11.72 -4.90 -12.48
C VAL A 60 -12.42 -5.37 -11.19
N PRO A 61 -12.25 -4.66 -10.06
CA PRO A 61 -11.44 -3.45 -9.87
C PRO A 61 -9.93 -3.71 -9.95
N SER A 62 -9.15 -2.67 -10.26
CA SER A 62 -7.68 -2.71 -10.22
C SER A 62 -7.18 -3.11 -8.83
N LYS A 63 -6.01 -3.73 -8.72
CA LYS A 63 -5.49 -4.27 -7.44
C LYS A 63 -4.07 -3.80 -7.16
N VAL A 64 -3.78 -3.54 -5.89
CA VAL A 64 -2.44 -3.30 -5.36
C VAL A 64 -2.19 -4.29 -4.23
N VAL A 65 -1.21 -5.17 -4.43
CA VAL A 65 -0.85 -6.22 -3.47
C VAL A 65 0.58 -5.97 -2.99
N LEU A 66 0.79 -6.14 -1.68
CA LEU A 66 2.04 -5.88 -1.00
C LEU A 66 2.69 -7.19 -0.57
N PHE A 67 4.02 -7.23 -0.57
CA PHE A 67 4.79 -8.39 -0.15
C PHE A 67 5.98 -7.95 0.71
N VAL A 68 6.30 -8.75 1.73
CA VAL A 68 7.50 -8.64 2.58
C VAL A 68 8.29 -9.94 2.42
N ASP A 69 9.53 -9.87 1.96
CA ASP A 69 10.39 -11.01 1.63
C ASP A 69 9.77 -12.04 0.66
N GLY A 70 8.82 -11.59 -0.17
CA GLY A 70 8.07 -12.44 -1.11
C GLY A 70 6.81 -13.06 -0.53
N GLU A 71 6.51 -12.83 0.75
CA GLU A 71 5.26 -13.25 1.37
C GLU A 71 4.19 -12.18 1.19
N GLN A 72 3.04 -12.56 0.65
CA GLN A 72 1.91 -11.65 0.45
C GLN A 72 1.37 -11.14 1.79
N GLN A 73 1.04 -9.85 1.84
CA GLN A 73 0.44 -9.23 3.01
C GLN A 73 -1.08 -9.40 3.03
N LYS A 74 -1.65 -9.46 4.24
CA LYS A 74 -3.08 -9.67 4.48
C LYS A 74 -3.95 -8.65 3.74
N ASN A 75 -3.60 -7.39 3.83
CA ASN A 75 -4.39 -6.29 3.30
C ASN A 75 -3.88 -5.89 1.91
N TYR A 76 -4.82 -5.66 1.00
CA TYR A 76 -4.56 -5.17 -0.35
C TYR A 76 -5.55 -4.07 -0.72
N VAL A 77 -5.20 -3.24 -1.71
CA VAL A 77 -6.06 -2.12 -2.13
C VAL A 77 -6.71 -2.44 -3.47
N ILE A 78 -7.97 -2.05 -3.62
CA ILE A 78 -8.74 -2.17 -4.86
C ILE A 78 -9.22 -0.82 -5.38
N GLY A 79 -9.36 -0.70 -6.70
CA GLY A 79 -9.98 0.46 -7.34
C GLY A 79 -9.10 1.72 -7.36
N ILE A 80 -7.79 1.54 -7.46
CA ILE A 80 -6.85 2.66 -7.65
C ILE A 80 -7.01 3.31 -9.04
N PRO A 81 -6.65 4.60 -9.20
CA PRO A 81 -6.71 5.30 -10.48
C PRO A 81 -5.70 4.74 -11.49
N ASP A 82 -5.99 4.92 -12.78
CA ASP A 82 -5.17 4.40 -13.91
C ASP A 82 -3.78 5.05 -14.02
N LYS A 83 -3.53 6.14 -13.29
CA LYS A 83 -2.24 6.83 -13.24
C LYS A 83 -1.75 6.87 -11.80
N ILE A 84 -0.59 6.25 -11.58
CA ILE A 84 0.06 6.21 -10.28
C ILE A 84 1.55 6.55 -10.39
N ARG A 85 2.15 6.87 -9.25
CA ARG A 85 3.58 7.02 -9.05
C ARG A 85 3.98 6.26 -7.80
N PHE A 86 5.16 5.64 -7.84
CA PHE A 86 5.77 5.00 -6.69
C PHE A 86 6.71 5.98 -5.99
N PHE A 87 6.63 6.04 -4.66
CA PHE A 87 7.51 6.82 -3.80
C PHE A 87 8.03 5.94 -2.66
N ALA A 88 9.28 6.18 -2.27
CA ALA A 88 9.86 5.64 -1.06
C ALA A 88 10.23 6.81 -0.14
N PHE A 89 9.65 6.82 1.05
CA PHE A 89 9.94 7.78 2.09
C PHE A 89 10.93 7.18 3.09
N VAL A 90 12.14 7.74 3.08
CA VAL A 90 13.28 7.38 3.92
C VAL A 90 13.52 8.52 4.90
N GLN A 91 13.28 8.26 6.20
CA GLN A 91 13.29 9.32 7.22
C GLN A 91 14.54 9.30 8.11
N GLN A 92 15.06 8.11 8.41
CA GLN A 92 16.15 7.94 9.37
C GLN A 92 17.50 8.25 8.71
N ALA A 93 18.38 8.94 9.44
CA ALA A 93 19.71 9.28 8.95
C ALA A 93 20.50 8.02 8.55
N GLY A 94 21.21 8.08 7.43
CA GLY A 94 21.97 6.94 6.89
C GLY A 94 21.12 5.82 6.29
N SER A 95 19.78 5.91 6.34
CA SER A 95 18.92 4.93 5.68
C SER A 95 18.93 5.14 4.16
N SER A 96 18.78 4.04 3.43
CA SER A 96 18.65 4.03 1.99
C SER A 96 17.82 2.84 1.55
N PHE A 97 17.41 2.86 0.28
CA PHE A 97 16.82 1.70 -0.38
C PHE A 97 17.44 1.59 -1.77
N HIS A 98 17.36 0.41 -2.35
CA HIS A 98 17.72 0.19 -3.75
C HIS A 98 16.64 -0.62 -4.44
N ILE A 99 16.37 -0.31 -5.70
CA ILE A 99 15.38 -1.02 -6.51
C ILE A 99 16.05 -2.26 -7.08
N THR A 100 15.67 -3.43 -6.60
CA THR A 100 16.24 -4.71 -7.08
C THR A 100 15.54 -5.23 -8.32
N ARG A 101 14.28 -4.83 -8.56
CA ARG A 101 13.48 -5.27 -9.71
C ARG A 101 12.38 -4.25 -10.01
N SER A 102 12.21 -3.91 -11.30
CA SER A 102 11.11 -3.10 -11.82
C SER A 102 10.77 -3.59 -13.22
N GLU A 103 9.59 -4.18 -13.39
CA GLU A 103 9.21 -4.78 -14.66
C GLU A 103 7.69 -4.85 -14.81
N ARG A 104 7.25 -5.23 -16.00
CA ARG A 104 5.87 -5.59 -16.28
C ARG A 104 5.71 -7.11 -16.26
N LEU A 105 4.93 -7.62 -15.31
CA LEU A 105 4.58 -9.04 -15.25
C LEU A 105 3.51 -9.39 -16.29
N ARG A 106 3.58 -10.61 -16.85
CA ARG A 106 2.53 -11.13 -17.76
C ARG A 106 1.25 -11.46 -16.98
N GLN A 107 1.41 -11.99 -15.78
CA GLN A 107 0.36 -12.38 -14.84
C GLN A 107 0.79 -11.99 -13.43
N SER A 108 -0.18 -11.55 -12.61
CA SER A 108 0.02 -11.26 -11.19
C SER A 108 0.50 -12.51 -10.45
N SER A 109 1.44 -12.37 -9.52
CA SER A 109 1.85 -13.47 -8.62
C SER A 109 0.99 -13.52 -7.36
N ALA A 110 0.25 -12.45 -7.06
CA ALA A 110 -0.70 -12.39 -5.96
C ALA A 110 -1.73 -13.53 -5.96
N ARG A 111 -1.96 -14.08 -4.77
CA ARG A 111 -2.95 -15.12 -4.48
C ARG A 111 -3.92 -14.59 -3.43
N ILE A 112 -5.06 -14.08 -3.88
CA ILE A 112 -6.11 -13.60 -2.98
C ILE A 112 -6.93 -14.81 -2.51
N ASP A 113 -7.03 -14.98 -1.20
CA ASP A 113 -7.73 -16.09 -0.53
C ASP A 113 -8.71 -15.57 0.54
N ALA A 114 -9.24 -16.48 1.37
CA ALA A 114 -10.20 -16.16 2.40
C ALA A 114 -9.64 -15.28 3.53
N ASP A 115 -8.32 -15.28 3.74
CA ASP A 115 -7.66 -14.49 4.79
C ASP A 115 -7.27 -13.09 4.29
N SER A 116 -7.36 -12.86 2.99
CA SER A 116 -7.02 -11.59 2.33
C SER A 116 -8.14 -10.56 2.50
N VAL A 117 -7.79 -9.33 2.90
CA VAL A 117 -8.75 -8.24 3.13
C VAL A 117 -8.56 -7.13 2.10
N ALA A 118 -9.62 -6.83 1.34
CA ALA A 118 -9.65 -5.79 0.33
C ALA A 118 -10.05 -4.44 0.93
N TRP A 119 -9.30 -3.39 0.62
CA TRP A 119 -9.61 -2.03 1.00
C TRP A 119 -9.83 -1.16 -0.23
N LYS A 120 -10.97 -0.50 -0.32
CA LYS A 120 -11.31 0.31 -1.49
C LYS A 120 -10.62 1.67 -1.41
N TRP A 121 -9.93 2.03 -2.48
CA TRP A 121 -9.36 3.36 -2.63
C TRP A 121 -10.47 4.42 -2.73
N GLY A 122 -10.22 5.59 -2.15
CA GLY A 122 -11.15 6.71 -2.07
C GLY A 122 -12.12 6.65 -0.89
N GLU A 123 -12.15 5.55 -0.13
CA GLU A 123 -13.06 5.39 1.01
C GLU A 123 -12.36 5.55 2.36
N ASN A 124 -13.12 5.97 3.37
CA ASN A 124 -12.66 5.99 4.75
C ASN A 124 -12.58 4.57 5.30
N TRP A 125 -11.37 4.12 5.57
CA TRP A 125 -11.13 2.81 6.14
C TRP A 125 -11.47 2.84 7.62
N LYS A 126 -12.48 2.07 8.01
CA LYS A 126 -12.88 1.91 9.41
C LYS A 126 -12.54 0.51 9.86
N LYS A 127 -12.08 0.41 11.10
CA LYS A 127 -11.98 -0.87 11.80
C LYS A 127 -13.41 -1.21 12.26
N ASN A 128 -13.91 -2.39 11.88
CA ASN A 128 -15.13 -2.95 12.48
C ASN A 128 -14.87 -3.37 13.92
#